data_AF-A0A3B3R8L5-F1
#
_entry.id   AF-A0A3B3R8L5-F1
#
_cell.length_a   1.000
_cell.length_b   1.000
_cell.length_c   1.000
_cell.angle_alpha   90.00
_cell.angle_beta   90.00
_cell.angle_gamma   90.00
#
_symmetry.space_group_name_H-M   'P 1'
#
loop_
_entity.id
_entity.type
_entity.pdbx_description
1 polymer ?
#
loop_
_entity_poly.entity_id
_entity_poly.type
_entity_poly.pdbx_seq_one_letter_code
_entity_poly.pdbx_strand_id
1 'polypeptide(L)'
;MATKTTVLLTWEFPETRSVEYKMDADAKTRKLEVDARLRKAQITGLRPNTTYDFKITSPEGNMGGLRHRIHAKTAPSISVRKPELDHNRDTDASLTIIFPPLEIRDSIR
;
A
#
# COMPACT_ATOMS: atom_id res chain seq x y z
N MET A 1 1.15 4.42 3.67
CA MET A 1 1.22 4.62 2.21
C MET A 1 1.07 3.28 1.50
N ALA A 2 0.55 3.23 0.27
CA ALA A 2 0.37 1.99 -0.49
C ALA A 2 0.94 2.10 -1.90
N THR A 3 1.54 1.01 -2.39
CA THR A 3 1.99 0.83 -3.77
C THR A 3 1.14 -0.23 -4.45
N LYS A 4 1.54 -0.66 -5.66
CA LYS A 4 0.89 -1.74 -6.41
C LYS A 4 0.81 -3.06 -5.63
N THR A 5 1.83 -3.39 -4.83
CA THR A 5 1.92 -4.69 -4.13
C THR A 5 2.43 -4.58 -2.71
N THR A 6 2.63 -3.36 -2.20
CA THR A 6 3.17 -3.13 -0.86
C THR A 6 2.36 -2.08 -0.11
N VAL A 7 2.34 -2.18 1.21
CA VAL A 7 1.81 -1.16 2.09
C VAL A 7 2.86 -0.87 3.15
N LEU A 8 3.20 0.41 3.31
CA LEU A 8 4.00 0.90 4.43
C LEU A 8 3.04 1.41 5.50
N LEU A 9 3.04 0.73 6.65
CA LEU A 9 2.34 1.12 7.85
C LEU A 9 3.30 1.84 8.79
N THR A 10 2.82 2.89 9.43
CA THR A 10 3.53 3.66 10.44
C THR A 10 2.57 3.94 11.59
N TRP A 11 3.06 3.86 12.82
CA TRP A 11 2.25 4.07 14.02
C TRP A 11 3.08 4.75 15.09
N GLU A 12 2.40 5.48 15.96
CA GLU A 12 2.98 6.06 17.16
C GLU A 12 2.21 5.54 18.36
N PHE A 13 2.95 5.12 19.38
CA PHE A 13 2.38 4.71 20.66
C PHE A 13 2.65 5.82 21.67
N PRO A 14 1.70 6.11 22.58
CA PRO A 14 1.99 6.99 23.71
C PRO A 14 3.17 6.39 24.50
N GLU A 15 4.13 7.22 24.93
CA GLU A 15 5.39 6.81 25.59
C GLU A 15 5.19 6.06 26.91
N THR A 16 3.94 5.90 27.36
CA THR A 16 3.60 5.17 28.56
C THR A 16 3.55 3.67 28.30
N ARG A 17 4.71 3.05 28.59
CA ARG A 17 4.98 1.62 28.85
C ARG A 17 5.59 0.86 27.67
N SER A 18 6.83 0.44 27.93
CA SER A 18 7.59 -0.63 27.28
C SER A 18 6.82 -1.95 27.30
N VAL A 19 5.87 -2.08 26.38
CA VAL A 19 5.14 -3.33 26.12
C VAL A 19 5.60 -3.84 24.76
N GLU A 20 5.92 -5.12 24.65
CA GLU A 20 6.18 -5.78 23.37
C GLU A 20 4.88 -5.81 22.56
N TYR A 21 4.65 -4.83 21.68
CA TYR A 21 3.44 -4.89 20.84
C TYR A 21 3.64 -5.87 19.69
N LYS A 22 2.57 -6.62 19.40
CA LYS A 22 2.46 -7.49 18.23
C LYS A 22 1.51 -6.82 17.24
N MET A 23 1.56 -7.20 15.97
CA MET A 23 0.49 -6.85 15.03
C MET A 23 -0.13 -8.11 14.46
N ASP A 24 -1.44 -8.06 14.31
CA ASP A 24 -2.21 -9.06 13.59
C ASP A 24 -2.78 -8.39 12.33
N ALA A 25 -2.01 -8.42 11.24
CA ALA A 25 -2.51 -7.99 9.95
C ALA A 25 -3.65 -8.93 9.49
N ASP A 26 -4.92 -8.52 9.61
CA ASP A 26 -6.03 -9.31 9.04
C ASP A 26 -6.21 -8.99 7.55
N ALA A 27 -5.16 -9.31 6.78
CA ALA A 27 -5.22 -9.30 5.34
C ALA A 27 -5.90 -10.59 4.85
N LYS A 28 -7.20 -10.76 5.15
CA LYS A 28 -8.04 -11.85 4.62
C LYS A 28 -7.33 -13.23 4.74
N THR A 29 -6.78 -13.53 5.92
CA THR A 29 -6.02 -14.74 6.32
C THR A 29 -4.48 -14.72 6.18
N ARG A 30 -3.77 -13.62 6.52
CA ARG A 30 -2.31 -13.63 6.72
C ARG A 30 -1.88 -12.92 7.99
N LYS A 31 -1.71 -13.66 9.09
CA LYS A 31 -1.06 -13.14 10.30
C LYS A 31 0.41 -12.83 9.99
N LEU A 32 0.81 -11.58 10.19
CA LEU A 32 2.19 -11.14 10.08
C LEU A 32 2.61 -10.57 11.42
N GLU A 33 3.47 -11.28 12.15
CA GLU A 33 4.08 -10.74 13.35
C GLU A 33 5.12 -9.69 12.94
N VAL A 34 4.98 -8.48 13.45
CA VAL A 34 5.95 -7.40 13.26
C VAL A 34 6.37 -6.88 14.62
N ASP A 35 7.64 -6.52 14.74
CA ASP A 35 8.16 -5.88 15.94
C ASP A 35 7.62 -4.45 16.04
N ALA A 36 6.70 -4.25 16.97
CA ALA A 36 6.03 -2.97 17.07
C ALA A 36 6.93 -1.85 17.62
N ARG A 37 8.13 -2.17 18.13
CA ARG A 37 9.13 -1.16 18.53
C ARG A 37 9.64 -0.36 17.34
N LEU A 38 9.58 -0.92 16.14
CA LEU A 38 10.09 -0.30 14.93
C LEU A 38 9.24 0.88 14.42
N ARG A 39 8.05 1.14 15.01
CA ARG A 39 7.09 2.21 14.63
C ARG A 39 6.67 2.21 13.14
N LYS A 40 7.13 1.22 12.37
CA LYS A 40 6.85 1.03 10.95
C LYS A 40 6.95 -0.44 10.56
N ALA A 41 6.12 -0.85 9.62
CA ALA A 41 6.18 -2.17 8.98
C ALA A 41 5.91 -2.05 7.49
N GLN A 42 6.69 -2.79 6.71
CA GLN A 42 6.48 -2.93 5.27
C GLN A 42 5.84 -4.28 4.98
N ILE A 43 4.61 -4.26 4.49
CA ILE A 43 3.89 -5.46 4.07
C ILE A 43 4.02 -5.59 2.56
N THR A 44 4.55 -6.72 2.10
CA THR A 44 4.85 -6.97 0.68
C THR A 44 4.05 -8.15 0.12
N GLY A 45 3.99 -8.27 -1.21
CA GLY A 45 3.32 -9.40 -1.88
C GLY A 45 1.79 -9.30 -1.83
N LEU A 46 1.25 -8.09 -1.71
CA LEU A 46 -0.17 -7.81 -1.77
C LEU A 46 -0.66 -7.83 -3.22
N ARG A 47 -1.94 -8.15 -3.40
CA ARG A 47 -2.61 -8.11 -4.70
C ARG A 47 -2.89 -6.65 -5.07
N PRO A 48 -2.63 -6.24 -6.32
CA PRO A 48 -3.01 -4.92 -6.81
C PRO A 48 -4.51 -4.66 -6.68
N ASN A 49 -4.89 -3.38 -6.69
CA ASN A 49 -6.28 -2.92 -6.63
C ASN A 49 -7.14 -3.56 -5.51
N THR A 50 -6.54 -4.04 -4.44
CA THR A 50 -7.23 -4.73 -3.35
C THR A 50 -7.22 -3.86 -2.10
N THR A 51 -8.37 -3.80 -1.40
CA THR A 51 -8.47 -3.14 -0.10
C THR A 51 -8.08 -4.12 1.00
N TYR A 52 -7.20 -3.66 1.88
CA TYR A 52 -6.69 -4.40 3.02
C TYR A 52 -7.02 -3.68 4.32
N ASP A 53 -7.26 -4.49 5.35
CA ASP A 53 -7.60 -4.11 6.71
C ASP A 53 -6.48 -4.57 7.64
N PHE A 54 -5.66 -3.63 8.12
CA PHE A 54 -4.57 -3.94 9.04
C PHE A 54 -4.98 -3.60 10.46
N LYS A 55 -4.85 -4.57 11.37
CA LYS A 55 -5.17 -4.39 12.78
C LYS A 55 -3.90 -4.51 13.64
N ILE A 56 -3.73 -3.55 14.53
CA ILE A 56 -2.61 -3.50 15.47
C ILE A 56 -3.18 -3.79 16.86
N THR A 57 -2.56 -4.72 17.59
CA THR A 57 -3.06 -5.23 18.88
C THR A 57 -1.93 -5.40 19.90
N SER A 58 -2.03 -4.74 21.07
CA SER A 58 -1.14 -5.03 22.19
C SER A 58 -1.51 -6.36 22.86
N PRO A 59 -0.53 -7.20 23.29
CA PRO A 59 -0.79 -8.42 24.06
C PRO A 59 -1.45 -8.17 25.43
N GLU A 60 -1.30 -6.99 26.04
CA GLU A 60 -1.87 -6.64 27.36
C GLU A 60 -3.37 -6.29 27.28
N GLY A 61 -4.14 -7.04 26.49
CA GLY A 61 -5.48 -6.71 25.98
C GLY A 61 -6.64 -6.53 26.98
N ASN A 62 -6.41 -6.21 28.26
CA ASN A 62 -7.48 -5.98 29.24
C ASN A 62 -7.57 -4.56 29.84
N MET A 63 -6.67 -3.63 29.52
CA MET A 63 -6.77 -2.22 29.98
C MET A 63 -6.71 -1.22 28.81
N GLY A 64 -7.76 -1.18 27.97
CA GLY A 64 -7.91 -0.13 26.95
C GLY A 64 -6.97 -0.26 25.74
N GLY A 65 -6.52 -1.49 25.47
CA GLY A 65 -5.48 -1.82 24.49
C GLY A 65 -5.64 -1.12 23.15
N LEU A 66 -4.56 -0.51 22.70
CA LEU A 66 -4.45 0.16 21.42
C LEU A 66 -4.97 -0.73 20.28
N ARG A 67 -6.06 -0.30 19.64
CA ARG A 67 -6.68 -0.94 18.49
C ARG A 67 -6.64 0.03 17.32
N HIS A 68 -5.48 0.18 16.69
CA HIS A 68 -5.43 0.91 15.42
C HIS A 68 -5.84 -0.02 14.29
N ARG A 69 -6.86 0.41 13.56
CA ARG A 69 -7.27 -0.21 12.30
C ARG A 69 -6.86 0.73 11.18
N ILE A 70 -6.09 0.23 10.24
CA ILE A 70 -5.60 0.99 9.10
C ILE A 70 -6.18 0.36 7.83
N HIS A 71 -6.92 1.16 7.07
CA HIS A 71 -7.39 0.80 5.74
C HIS A 71 -6.37 1.22 4.71
N ALA A 72 -5.96 0.29 3.84
CA ALA A 72 -5.14 0.63 2.69
C ALA A 72 -5.63 -0.09 1.45
N LYS A 73 -5.79 0.67 0.34
CA LYS A 73 -6.04 0.10 -0.97
C LYS A 73 -4.74 0.16 -1.78
N THR A 74 -4.26 -1.00 -2.24
CA THR A 74 -3.10 -1.06 -3.14
C THR A 74 -3.42 -0.42 -4.49
N ALA A 75 -2.44 0.19 -5.11
CA ALA A 75 -2.60 0.83 -6.42
C ALA A 75 -3.03 -0.20 -7.50
N PRO A 76 -3.80 0.21 -8.51
CA PRO A 76 -4.13 -0.66 -9.62
C PRO A 76 -2.90 -1.04 -10.43
N SER A 77 -3.01 -2.14 -11.19
CA SER A 77 -1.97 -2.52 -12.14
C SER A 77 -2.12 -1.71 -13.42
N ILE A 78 -1.34 -0.64 -13.56
CA ILE A 78 -1.27 0.15 -14.78
C ILE A 78 -0.23 -0.46 -15.72
N SER A 79 -0.62 -0.78 -16.95
CA SER A 79 0.33 -1.16 -18.00
C SER A 79 0.76 0.10 -18.73
N VAL A 80 1.95 0.62 -18.41
CA VAL A 80 2.49 1.81 -19.09
C VAL A 80 3.19 1.37 -20.36
N ARG A 81 2.78 1.94 -21.50
CA ARG A 81 3.49 1.82 -22.78
C ARG A 81 4.24 3.12 -23.06
N LYS A 82 5.34 3.04 -23.80
CA LYS A 82 6.17 4.20 -24.14
C LYS A 82 5.36 5.17 -25.02
N PRO A 83 5.37 6.49 -24.74
CA PRO A 83 4.83 7.48 -25.66
C PRO A 83 5.60 7.47 -26.98
N GLU A 84 4.90 7.74 -28.07
CA GLU A 84 5.46 7.76 -29.42
C GLU A 84 5.46 9.18 -29.97
N LEU A 85 6.47 9.52 -30.77
CA LEU A 85 6.51 10.78 -31.51
C LEU A 85 5.64 10.64 -32.76
N ASP A 86 4.78 11.63 -32.99
CA ASP A 86 3.98 11.73 -34.19
C ASP A 86 4.64 12.65 -35.21
N HIS A 87 5.59 12.07 -35.95
CA HIS A 87 6.35 12.79 -36.98
C HIS A 87 5.49 13.36 -38.11
N ASN A 88 4.26 12.88 -38.29
CA ASN A 88 3.35 13.43 -39.31
C ASN A 88 2.73 14.77 -38.89
N ARG A 89 2.83 15.14 -37.61
CA ARG A 89 2.24 16.37 -37.05
C ARG A 89 3.29 17.33 -36.53
N ASP A 90 4.56 17.04 -36.77
CA ASP A 90 5.68 17.88 -36.37
C ASP A 90 5.76 19.12 -37.28
N THR A 91 6.08 20.26 -36.69
CA THR A 91 6.42 21.50 -37.42
C THR A 91 7.81 21.96 -36.99
N ASP A 92 8.40 22.92 -37.70
CA ASP A 92 9.75 23.43 -37.42
C ASP A 92 9.93 23.93 -35.96
N ALA A 93 8.83 24.33 -35.30
CA ALA A 93 8.84 24.83 -33.92
C ALA A 93 8.10 23.94 -32.91
N SER A 94 7.54 22.79 -33.30
CA SER A 94 6.76 21.94 -32.38
C SER A 94 6.87 20.44 -32.70
N LEU A 95 7.05 19.63 -31.65
CA LEU A 95 6.98 18.17 -31.71
C LEU A 95 5.68 17.67 -31.07
N THR A 96 5.04 16.69 -31.69
CA THR A 96 3.82 16.06 -31.17
C THR A 96 4.13 14.71 -30.54
N ILE A 97 3.72 14.50 -29.29
CA ILE A 97 3.89 13.22 -28.57
C ILE A 97 2.51 12.59 -28.33
N ILE A 98 2.34 11.34 -28.74
CA ILE A 98 1.16 10.52 -28.50
C ILE A 98 1.37 9.67 -27.26
N PHE A 99 0.47 9.81 -26.29
CA PHE A 99 0.41 8.93 -25.13
C PHE A 99 -0.53 7.75 -25.43
N PRO A 100 -0.06 6.50 -25.28
CA PRO A 100 -0.91 5.34 -25.43
C PRO A 100 -1.98 5.30 -24.33
N PRO A 101 -3.16 4.72 -24.61
CA PRO A 101 -4.22 4.61 -23.61
C PRO A 101 -3.76 3.80 -22.40
N LEU A 102 -4.07 4.32 -21.20
CA LEU A 102 -3.73 3.67 -19.95
C LEU A 102 -4.67 2.48 -19.70
N GLU A 103 -4.15 1.27 -19.80
CA GLU A 103 -4.88 0.06 -19.41
C GLU A 103 -4.75 -0.15 -17.89
N ILE A 104 -5.81 0.16 -17.16
CA ILE A 104 -5.98 -0.20 -15.74
C ILE A 104 -6.48 -1.64 -15.69
N ARG A 105 -5.64 -2.58 -15.27
CA ARG A 105 -6.08 -3.96 -15.03
C ARG A 105 -6.66 -4.06 -13.64
N ASP A 106 -7.98 -4.14 -13.56
CA ASP A 106 -8.66 -4.60 -12.36
C ASP A 106 -8.38 -6.10 -12.23
N SER A 107 -7.73 -6.51 -11.14
CA SER A 107 -7.64 -7.93 -10.80
C SER A 107 -9.02 -8.40 -10.37
N ILE A 108 -9.88 -8.69 -11.33
CA ILE A 108 -11.14 -9.39 -11.10
C ILE A 108 -10.78 -10.85 -10.85
N ARG A 109 -10.94 -11.31 -9.60
CA ARG A 109 -11.20 -12.71 -9.30
C ARG A 109 -11.95 -12.86 -7.99
#